data_AF-A0A524IKR1-F1
#
_entry.id   AF-A0A524IKR1-F1
#
_cell.length_a   1.000
_cell.length_b   1.000
_cell.length_c   1.000
_cell.angle_alpha   90.00
_cell.angle_beta   90.00
_cell.angle_gamma   90.00
#
_symmetry.space_group_name_H-M   'P 1'
#
loop_
_entity.id
_entity.type
_entity.pdbx_description
1 polymer ?
#
loop_
_entity_poly.entity_id
_entity_poly.type
_entity_poly.pdbx_seq_one_letter_code
_entity_poly.pdbx_strand_id
1 'polypeptide(L)'
;MKLLKVILSLTVLLLFLSGALFAQTMQYGGTEWTVSYGNWSMAAGSLIQKDTKTGLARIDIRLPQSGIMQYDFTVRYNAGGYSDMAALAAGKLHAGFGAHIGVDKAFLGKPSWGNGRSYLLWLNLDTAVPMNSKHYGIRAQVYKSTDNVNMDLMDAYNIDIVKALGATLPWAINELSKNLNVDIPIKIVINANTGEIKVYDPTIDPNRYGYAYAYVFKLDPAMLKGNYVSIRTNSLSAVFGNGAVSIK
;
A
#
# COMPACT_ATOMS: atom_id res chain seq x y z
N MET A 1 -12.86 -35.62 -39.95
CA MET A 1 -12.49 -34.20 -40.16
C MET A 1 -13.38 -33.18 -39.43
N LYS A 2 -14.71 -33.33 -39.35
CA LYS A 2 -15.59 -32.35 -38.67
C LYS A 2 -15.35 -32.24 -37.16
N LEU A 3 -15.15 -33.35 -36.46
CA LEU A 3 -14.91 -33.38 -35.01
C LEU A 3 -13.61 -32.66 -34.59
N LEU A 4 -12.53 -32.84 -35.36
CA LEU A 4 -11.25 -32.18 -35.10
C LEU A 4 -11.35 -30.65 -35.23
N LYS A 5 -12.13 -30.16 -36.19
CA LYS A 5 -12.40 -28.72 -36.35
C LYS A 5 -13.20 -28.16 -35.17
N VAL A 6 -14.18 -28.90 -34.66
CA VAL A 6 -14.97 -28.48 -33.49
C VAL A 6 -14.11 -28.41 -32.23
N ILE A 7 -13.28 -29.42 -31.98
CA ILE A 7 -12.37 -29.44 -30.82
C ILE A 7 -11.37 -28.27 -30.91
N LEU A 8 -10.75 -28.06 -32.07
CA LEU A 8 -9.79 -26.98 -32.25
C LEU A 8 -10.43 -25.60 -32.04
N SER A 9 -11.63 -25.38 -32.56
CA SER A 9 -12.38 -24.13 -32.34
C SER A 9 -12.74 -23.92 -30.87
N LEU A 10 -13.12 -24.98 -30.15
CA LEU A 10 -13.46 -24.88 -28.72
C LEU A 10 -12.23 -24.57 -27.87
N THR A 11 -11.09 -25.21 -28.17
CA THR A 11 -9.81 -24.93 -27.49
C THR A 11 -9.34 -23.51 -27.73
N VAL A 12 -9.44 -23.02 -28.97
CA VAL A 12 -9.12 -21.63 -29.32
C VAL A 12 -10.05 -20.67 -28.58
N LEU A 13 -11.37 -20.95 -28.53
CA LEU A 13 -12.34 -20.13 -27.80
C LEU A 13 -12.08 -20.13 -26.28
N LEU A 14 -11.75 -21.27 -25.68
CA LEU A 14 -11.41 -21.38 -24.25
C LEU A 14 -10.09 -20.66 -23.91
N LEU A 15 -9.11 -20.70 -24.82
CA LEU A 15 -7.87 -19.92 -24.70
C LEU A 15 -8.16 -18.41 -24.81
N PHE A 16 -9.07 -17.98 -25.68
CA PHE A 16 -9.48 -16.58 -25.76
C PHE A 16 -10.32 -16.12 -24.56
N LEU A 17 -11.16 -16.98 -23.97
CA LEU A 17 -11.89 -16.65 -22.74
C LEU A 17 -10.96 -16.43 -21.54
N SER A 18 -9.84 -17.15 -21.46
CA SER A 18 -8.85 -16.95 -20.40
C SER A 18 -8.07 -15.63 -20.49
N GLY A 19 -8.07 -14.99 -21.66
CA GLY A 19 -7.47 -13.67 -21.89
C GLY A 19 -8.35 -12.49 -21.47
N ALA A 20 -9.64 -12.71 -21.20
CA ALA A 20 -10.55 -11.72 -20.65
C ALA A 20 -10.53 -11.74 -19.11
N LEU A 21 -9.35 -11.86 -18.51
CA LEU A 21 -9.15 -11.51 -17.11
C LEU A 21 -9.24 -9.99 -16.99
N PHE A 22 -10.48 -9.51 -16.91
CA PHE A 22 -10.82 -8.12 -16.69
C PHE A 22 -10.07 -7.58 -15.46
N ALA A 23 -9.67 -6.31 -15.52
CA ALA A 23 -9.30 -5.60 -14.32
C ALA A 23 -10.49 -5.65 -13.36
N GLN A 24 -10.36 -6.35 -12.23
CA GLN A 24 -11.45 -6.53 -11.28
C GLN A 24 -11.75 -5.16 -10.66
N THR A 25 -12.96 -4.65 -10.87
CA THR A 25 -13.43 -3.44 -10.19
C THR A 25 -14.22 -3.82 -8.94
N MET A 26 -14.17 -2.98 -7.91
CA MET A 26 -14.87 -3.14 -6.65
C MET A 26 -15.39 -1.79 -6.19
N GLN A 27 -16.55 -1.77 -5.52
CA GLN A 27 -17.09 -0.55 -4.93
C GLN A 27 -16.70 -0.48 -3.44
N TYR A 28 -16.03 0.61 -3.05
CA TYR A 28 -15.66 0.88 -1.66
C TYR A 28 -15.77 2.37 -1.35
N GLY A 29 -16.49 2.70 -0.26
CA GLY A 29 -16.77 4.10 0.09
C GLY A 29 -17.54 4.86 -0.99
N GLY A 30 -18.36 4.17 -1.79
CA GLY A 30 -19.09 4.77 -2.92
C GLY A 30 -18.22 5.09 -4.14
N THR A 31 -16.96 4.64 -4.16
CA THR A 31 -16.08 4.83 -5.32
C THR A 31 -15.62 3.50 -5.90
N GLU A 32 -15.37 3.48 -7.20
CA GLU A 32 -14.82 2.33 -7.90
C GLU A 32 -13.31 2.22 -7.73
N TRP A 33 -12.87 1.06 -7.27
CA TRP A 33 -11.48 0.66 -7.14
C TRP A 33 -11.16 -0.42 -8.16
N THR A 34 -10.05 -0.29 -8.85
CA THR A 34 -9.56 -1.24 -9.85
C THR A 34 -8.38 -2.02 -9.27
N VAL A 35 -8.51 -3.34 -9.19
CA VAL A 35 -7.42 -4.23 -8.77
C VAL A 35 -6.37 -4.29 -9.88
N SER A 36 -5.15 -3.89 -9.54
CA SER A 36 -4.00 -4.04 -10.42
C SER A 36 -3.29 -5.37 -10.22
N TYR A 37 -3.07 -5.77 -8.96
CA TYR A 37 -2.43 -7.05 -8.65
C TYR A 37 -2.68 -7.48 -7.20
N GLY A 38 -2.53 -8.79 -6.93
CA GLY A 38 -2.83 -9.41 -5.64
C GLY A 38 -4.30 -9.82 -5.51
N ASN A 39 -4.64 -10.45 -4.38
CA ASN A 39 -6.00 -10.89 -4.09
C ASN A 39 -6.71 -9.86 -3.22
N TRP A 40 -7.61 -9.08 -3.82
CA TRP A 40 -8.40 -8.07 -3.12
C TRP A 40 -9.87 -8.44 -3.09
N SER A 41 -10.55 -8.10 -2.00
CA SER A 41 -11.98 -8.34 -1.85
C SER A 41 -12.61 -7.37 -0.86
N MET A 42 -13.93 -7.22 -0.95
CA MET A 42 -14.72 -6.49 0.01
C MET A 42 -15.40 -7.45 1.00
N ALA A 43 -15.31 -7.16 2.30
CA ALA A 43 -16.11 -7.86 3.31
C ALA A 43 -16.43 -6.93 4.47
N ALA A 44 -17.69 -6.95 4.94
CA ALA A 44 -18.17 -6.15 6.07
C ALA A 44 -17.78 -4.66 5.98
N GLY A 45 -17.90 -4.05 4.79
CA GLY A 45 -17.55 -2.65 4.59
C GLY A 45 -16.05 -2.34 4.63
N SER A 46 -15.18 -3.34 4.58
CA SER A 46 -13.72 -3.19 4.56
C SER A 46 -13.13 -3.75 3.26
N LEU A 47 -12.06 -3.12 2.79
CA LEU A 47 -11.24 -3.58 1.68
C LEU A 47 -10.14 -4.49 2.24
N ILE A 48 -10.06 -5.72 1.74
CA ILE A 48 -9.16 -6.75 2.28
C ILE A 48 -8.20 -7.20 1.18
N GLN A 49 -6.91 -7.04 1.44
CA GLN A 49 -5.85 -7.71 0.71
C GLN A 49 -5.57 -9.06 1.40
N LYS A 50 -5.63 -10.16 0.66
CA LYS A 50 -5.44 -11.54 1.18
C LYS A 50 -4.15 -12.23 0.75
N ASP A 51 -3.43 -11.68 -0.22
CA ASP A 51 -2.23 -12.31 -0.77
C ASP A 51 -1.00 -11.99 0.08
N THR A 52 -0.57 -12.96 0.88
CA THR A 52 0.59 -12.87 1.77
C THR A 52 1.92 -13.14 1.07
N LYS A 53 1.92 -13.50 -0.22
CA LYS A 53 3.13 -13.91 -0.95
C LYS A 53 3.58 -12.87 -1.96
N THR A 54 2.65 -12.12 -2.54
CA THR A 54 2.99 -11.11 -3.55
C THR A 54 3.69 -9.89 -2.94
N GLY A 55 4.81 -9.47 -3.54
CA GLY A 55 5.47 -8.21 -3.21
C GLY A 55 4.86 -6.98 -3.92
N LEU A 56 3.83 -7.19 -4.76
CA LEU A 56 3.35 -6.19 -5.72
C LEU A 56 1.84 -5.94 -5.63
N ALA A 57 1.17 -6.32 -4.53
CA ALA A 57 -0.28 -6.11 -4.43
C ALA A 57 -0.62 -4.63 -4.47
N ARG A 58 -1.49 -4.24 -5.41
CA ARG A 58 -1.94 -2.87 -5.58
C ARG A 58 -3.39 -2.83 -6.05
N ILE A 59 -4.10 -1.85 -5.54
CA ILE A 59 -5.43 -1.46 -5.98
C ILE A 59 -5.49 0.06 -6.15
N ASP A 60 -6.18 0.52 -7.18
CA ASP A 60 -6.16 1.90 -7.64
C ASP A 60 -7.58 2.50 -7.67
N ILE A 61 -7.71 3.75 -7.27
CA ILE A 61 -8.94 4.53 -7.35
C ILE A 61 -8.69 5.74 -8.24
N ARG A 62 -9.60 6.00 -9.18
CA ARG A 62 -9.55 7.24 -9.97
C ARG A 62 -10.05 8.39 -9.09
N LEU A 63 -9.13 9.28 -8.74
CA LEU A 63 -9.38 10.42 -7.89
C LEU A 63 -8.46 11.57 -8.34
N PRO A 64 -8.95 12.51 -9.16
CA PRO A 64 -8.18 13.68 -9.56
C PRO A 64 -7.67 14.47 -8.35
N GLN A 65 -6.36 14.68 -8.28
CA GLN A 65 -5.67 15.26 -7.12
C GLN A 65 -5.31 16.71 -7.38
N SER A 66 -5.85 17.61 -6.57
CA SER A 66 -5.51 19.03 -6.58
C SER A 66 -5.80 19.65 -5.21
N GLY A 67 -5.27 20.86 -4.96
CA GLY A 67 -5.57 21.60 -3.73
C GLY A 67 -5.10 20.86 -2.47
N ILE A 68 -5.93 20.87 -1.43
CA ILE A 68 -5.68 20.18 -0.17
C ILE A 68 -6.48 18.88 -0.16
N MET A 69 -5.78 17.77 0.03
CA MET A 69 -6.37 16.44 0.08
C MET A 69 -6.17 15.85 1.46
N GLN A 70 -7.14 15.07 1.91
CA GLN A 70 -7.07 14.33 3.16
C GLN A 70 -7.48 12.87 2.92
N TYR A 71 -6.60 11.97 3.34
CA TYR A 71 -6.86 10.54 3.36
C TYR A 71 -7.03 10.09 4.79
N ASP A 72 -8.21 9.58 5.11
CA ASP A 72 -8.55 8.99 6.40
C ASP A 72 -9.01 7.56 6.18
N PHE A 73 -8.32 6.60 6.79
CA PHE A 73 -8.69 5.19 6.75
C PHE A 73 -8.09 4.48 7.96
N THR A 74 -8.57 3.28 8.28
CA THR A 74 -7.89 2.39 9.22
C THR A 74 -7.16 1.29 8.47
N VAL A 75 -6.06 0.82 9.03
CA VAL A 75 -5.34 -0.36 8.55
C VAL A 75 -5.14 -1.34 9.70
N ARG A 76 -5.36 -2.62 9.42
CA ARG A 76 -5.12 -3.70 10.38
C ARG A 76 -4.35 -4.82 9.70
N TYR A 77 -3.31 -5.30 10.39
CA TYR A 77 -2.60 -6.49 9.97
C TYR A 77 -3.53 -7.71 10.06
N ASN A 78 -3.44 -8.59 9.07
CA ASN A 78 -4.22 -9.83 9.06
C ASN A 78 -3.32 -11.08 9.03
N ALA A 79 -2.35 -11.13 8.12
CA ALA A 79 -1.42 -12.27 8.01
C ALA A 79 -0.20 -11.94 7.12
N GLY A 80 0.83 -12.79 7.18
CA GLY A 80 2.00 -12.70 6.30
C GLY A 80 3.15 -11.90 6.91
N GLY A 81 4.03 -11.39 6.05
CA GLY A 81 5.22 -10.66 6.44
C GLY A 81 6.45 -11.54 6.67
N TYR A 82 6.40 -12.81 6.24
CA TYR A 82 7.47 -13.78 6.35
C TYR A 82 7.31 -14.83 5.22
N SER A 83 8.41 -15.43 4.76
CA SER A 83 8.36 -16.42 3.67
C SER A 83 7.74 -17.74 4.10
N ASP A 84 8.03 -18.16 5.33
CA ASP A 84 7.63 -19.42 5.94
C ASP A 84 7.76 -19.36 7.47
N MET A 85 7.34 -20.43 8.15
CA MET A 85 7.39 -20.51 9.62
C MET A 85 8.80 -20.52 10.19
N ALA A 86 9.80 -20.98 9.44
CA ALA A 86 11.19 -20.95 9.87
C ALA A 86 11.75 -19.52 9.82
N ALA A 87 11.40 -18.75 8.79
CA ALA A 87 11.70 -17.32 8.72
C ALA A 87 11.05 -16.55 9.87
N LEU A 88 9.77 -16.82 10.17
CA LEU A 88 9.10 -16.24 11.33
C LEU A 88 9.81 -16.59 12.66
N ALA A 89 10.14 -17.87 12.86
CA ALA A 89 10.85 -18.32 14.06
C ALA A 89 12.26 -17.71 14.19
N ALA A 90 12.92 -17.44 13.06
CA ALA A 90 14.21 -16.75 13.00
C ALA A 90 14.09 -15.21 13.05
N GLY A 91 12.88 -14.66 13.20
CA GLY A 91 12.64 -13.22 13.21
C GLY A 91 12.96 -12.53 11.88
N LYS A 92 12.94 -13.25 10.76
CA LYS A 92 13.14 -12.73 9.40
C LYS A 92 11.79 -12.32 8.81
N LEU A 93 11.50 -11.04 8.91
CA LEU A 93 10.25 -10.43 8.50
C LEU A 93 10.49 -9.55 7.28
N HIS A 94 9.53 -9.51 6.38
CA HIS A 94 9.48 -8.60 5.24
C HIS A 94 8.01 -8.29 4.95
N ALA A 95 7.55 -7.14 5.42
CA ALA A 95 6.18 -6.67 5.27
C ALA A 95 6.18 -5.17 5.02
N GLY A 96 5.25 -4.71 4.20
CA GLY A 96 4.95 -3.28 4.18
C GLY A 96 3.60 -2.99 3.58
N PHE A 97 3.13 -1.78 3.84
CA PHE A 97 1.96 -1.21 3.19
C PHE A 97 2.16 0.29 3.00
N GLY A 98 1.38 0.86 2.10
CA GLY A 98 1.44 2.28 1.84
C GLY A 98 0.48 2.74 0.78
N ALA A 99 0.60 4.02 0.44
CA ALA A 99 -0.23 4.65 -0.57
C ALA A 99 0.63 5.35 -1.62
N HIS A 100 0.31 5.10 -2.90
CA HIS A 100 0.78 5.96 -3.97
C HIS A 100 -0.10 7.21 -4.05
N ILE A 101 0.54 8.37 -4.10
CA ILE A 101 -0.08 9.69 -4.22
C ILE A 101 0.50 10.41 -5.44
N GLY A 102 -0.32 11.25 -6.07
CA GLY A 102 0.07 11.99 -7.26
C GLY A 102 0.13 11.15 -8.53
N VAL A 103 -0.46 9.95 -8.54
CA VAL A 103 -0.38 9.03 -9.68
C VAL A 103 -1.04 9.63 -10.90
N ASP A 104 -0.23 10.06 -11.88
CA ASP A 104 -0.75 10.66 -13.10
C ASP A 104 -1.42 9.63 -14.02
N LYS A 105 -0.80 8.46 -14.19
CA LYS A 105 -1.26 7.37 -15.06
C LYS A 105 -1.02 6.01 -14.39
N ALA A 106 -2.06 5.48 -13.74
CA ALA A 106 -1.98 4.19 -13.08
C ALA A 106 -1.82 3.01 -14.07
N PHE A 107 -1.05 1.97 -13.71
CA PHE A 107 -0.89 0.76 -14.54
C PHE A 107 -1.98 -0.28 -14.27
N LEU A 108 -3.23 0.09 -14.58
CA LEU A 108 -4.42 -0.67 -14.21
C LEU A 108 -4.39 -2.13 -14.72
N GLY A 109 -4.83 -3.04 -13.86
CA GLY A 109 -4.95 -4.47 -14.15
C GLY A 109 -3.62 -5.21 -14.33
N LYS A 110 -2.48 -4.62 -13.94
CA LYS A 110 -1.16 -5.21 -14.15
C LYS A 110 -0.24 -5.05 -12.92
N PRO A 111 0.61 -6.06 -12.62
CA PRO A 111 1.66 -5.92 -11.61
C PRO A 111 2.66 -4.86 -12.04
N SER A 112 3.13 -4.07 -11.07
CA SER A 112 4.17 -3.07 -11.31
C SER A 112 4.88 -2.68 -10.02
N TRP A 113 6.15 -2.32 -10.15
CA TRP A 113 6.90 -1.74 -9.04
C TRP A 113 6.62 -0.24 -8.94
N GLY A 114 6.67 0.50 -10.04
CA GLY A 114 6.22 1.89 -10.11
C GLY A 114 4.70 2.05 -10.31
N ASN A 115 4.23 3.29 -10.32
CA ASN A 115 2.87 3.65 -10.70
C ASN A 115 2.81 5.07 -11.27
N GLY A 116 3.05 5.22 -12.57
CA GLY A 116 3.19 6.51 -13.23
C GLY A 116 4.26 7.40 -12.60
N ARG A 117 4.14 8.72 -12.80
CA ARG A 117 4.83 9.70 -11.96
C ARG A 117 4.03 9.83 -10.67
N SER A 118 4.64 9.47 -9.54
CA SER A 118 3.98 9.47 -8.23
C SER A 118 4.98 9.39 -7.09
N TYR A 119 4.48 9.44 -5.87
CA TYR A 119 5.22 9.07 -4.67
C TYR A 119 4.51 7.93 -3.93
N LEU A 120 5.25 6.94 -3.48
CA LEU A 120 4.77 5.93 -2.54
C LEU A 120 5.17 6.34 -1.13
N LEU A 121 4.19 6.63 -0.29
CA LEU A 121 4.37 6.77 1.16
C LEU A 121 4.28 5.37 1.76
N TRP A 122 5.37 4.89 2.35
CA TRP A 122 5.57 3.48 2.68
C TRP A 122 5.92 3.28 4.15
N LEU A 123 5.22 2.36 4.82
CA LEU A 123 5.62 1.82 6.10
C LEU A 123 6.10 0.39 5.89
N ASN A 124 7.34 0.13 6.30
CA ASN A 124 8.02 -1.14 6.08
C ASN A 124 8.51 -1.74 7.40
N LEU A 125 8.49 -3.06 7.50
CA LEU A 125 9.27 -3.84 8.45
C LEU A 125 10.09 -4.86 7.66
N ASP A 126 11.41 -4.71 7.67
CA ASP A 126 12.31 -5.68 7.05
C ASP A 126 13.46 -6.03 7.98
N THR A 127 13.47 -7.26 8.46
CA THR A 127 14.55 -7.86 9.25
C THR A 127 15.21 -9.03 8.52
N ALA A 128 14.82 -9.27 7.27
CA ALA A 128 15.41 -10.29 6.41
C ALA A 128 16.69 -9.79 5.72
N VAL A 129 16.86 -8.48 5.59
CA VAL A 129 18.09 -7.83 5.09
C VAL A 129 19.17 -7.67 6.19
N PRO A 130 20.45 -7.47 5.82
CA PRO A 130 21.50 -7.15 6.79
C PRO A 130 21.19 -5.92 7.65
N MET A 131 21.61 -5.91 8.91
CA MET A 131 21.32 -4.84 9.88
C MET A 131 21.85 -3.45 9.45
N ASN A 132 22.91 -3.41 8.63
CA ASN A 132 23.47 -2.18 8.07
C ASN A 132 22.73 -1.70 6.80
N SER A 133 21.73 -2.42 6.32
CA SER A 133 20.92 -2.03 5.18
C SER A 133 20.05 -0.82 5.52
N LYS A 134 19.91 0.10 4.57
CA LYS A 134 18.97 1.23 4.66
C LYS A 134 17.49 0.81 4.66
N HIS A 135 17.20 -0.48 4.45
CA HIS A 135 15.87 -1.06 4.53
C HIS A 135 15.61 -1.78 5.85
N TYR A 136 16.65 -2.04 6.66
CA TYR A 136 16.52 -2.80 7.90
C TYR A 136 15.65 -2.07 8.94
N GLY A 137 14.81 -2.85 9.63
CA GLY A 137 13.98 -2.43 10.76
C GLY A 137 12.59 -1.94 10.35
N ILE A 138 11.91 -1.28 11.29
CA ILE A 138 10.65 -0.58 11.04
C ILE A 138 10.96 0.81 10.49
N ARG A 139 10.58 1.06 9.24
CA ARG A 139 10.94 2.29 8.52
C ARG A 139 9.74 2.98 7.90
N ALA A 140 9.68 4.30 8.05
CA ALA A 140 8.87 5.17 7.22
C ALA A 140 9.70 5.64 6.03
N GLN A 141 9.24 5.34 4.82
CA GLN A 141 9.98 5.55 3.59
C GLN A 141 9.13 6.29 2.57
N VAL A 142 9.75 7.14 1.75
CA VAL A 142 9.13 7.68 0.55
C VAL A 142 9.91 7.19 -0.66
N TYR A 143 9.20 6.57 -1.60
CA TYR A 143 9.75 6.24 -2.92
C TYR A 143 9.19 7.17 -3.97
N LYS A 144 10.03 7.60 -4.90
CA LYS A 144 9.63 8.36 -6.10
C LYS A 144 9.45 7.39 -7.26
N SER A 145 8.28 7.43 -7.88
CA SER A 145 7.98 6.71 -9.12
C SER A 145 8.18 7.66 -10.30
N THR A 146 8.96 7.26 -11.31
CA THR A 146 9.07 8.03 -12.56
C THR A 146 8.21 7.44 -13.68
N ASP A 147 7.88 6.16 -13.59
CA ASP A 147 6.99 5.43 -14.50
C ASP A 147 6.39 4.19 -13.80
N ASN A 148 5.89 3.21 -14.56
CA ASN A 148 5.25 2.00 -14.01
C ASN A 148 6.23 0.93 -13.51
N VAL A 149 7.53 1.14 -13.63
CA VAL A 149 8.56 0.15 -13.30
C VAL A 149 9.60 0.74 -12.35
N ASN A 150 10.01 1.98 -12.59
CA ASN A 150 11.11 2.61 -11.88
C ASN A 150 10.64 3.31 -10.59
N MET A 151 11.30 2.96 -9.49
CA MET A 151 11.07 3.50 -8.16
C MET A 151 12.39 3.76 -7.45
N ASP A 152 12.58 4.97 -6.95
CA ASP A 152 13.77 5.36 -6.21
C ASP A 152 13.42 5.68 -4.76
N LEU A 153 14.10 5.03 -3.81
CA LEU A 153 14.01 5.43 -2.41
C LEU A 153 14.58 6.83 -2.25
N MET A 154 13.79 7.73 -1.68
CA MET A 154 14.26 9.07 -1.35
C MET A 154 14.98 9.02 0.00
N ASP A 155 16.31 9.01 -0.02
CA ASP A 155 17.11 8.82 1.20
C ASP A 155 16.84 9.90 2.28
N ALA A 156 16.49 11.12 1.87
CA ALA A 156 16.08 12.20 2.78
C ALA A 156 14.78 11.89 3.56
N TYR A 157 13.99 10.93 3.07
CA TYR A 157 12.69 10.53 3.62
C TYR A 157 12.70 9.03 3.96
N ASN A 158 13.82 8.53 4.50
CA ASN A 158 13.99 7.15 4.92
C ASN A 158 14.29 7.06 6.43
N ILE A 159 13.24 7.10 7.24
CA ILE A 159 13.33 7.21 8.70
C ILE A 159 13.28 5.81 9.33
N ASP A 160 14.27 5.52 10.17
CA ASP A 160 14.19 4.41 11.12
C ASP A 160 13.33 4.84 12.31
N ILE A 161 12.13 4.29 12.42
CA ILE A 161 11.14 4.73 13.42
C ILE A 161 11.63 4.38 14.83
N VAL A 162 12.22 3.21 15.00
CA VAL A 162 12.71 2.72 16.30
C VAL A 162 13.78 3.66 16.85
N LYS A 163 14.76 3.95 15.98
CA LYS A 163 15.83 4.87 16.29
C LYS A 163 15.32 6.29 16.52
N ALA A 164 14.39 6.77 15.70
CA ALA A 164 13.81 8.11 15.83
C ALA A 164 13.05 8.28 17.16
N LEU A 165 12.42 7.22 17.65
CA LEU A 165 11.72 7.22 18.94
C LEU A 165 12.64 6.97 20.14
N GLY A 166 13.94 6.68 19.92
CA GLY A 166 14.84 6.27 21.00
C GLY A 166 14.39 4.99 21.71
N ALA A 167 13.55 4.17 21.05
CA ALA A 167 12.94 3.00 21.62
C ALA A 167 13.81 1.75 21.37
N THR A 168 13.80 0.82 22.30
CA THR A 168 14.11 -0.58 22.01
C THR A 168 12.81 -1.28 21.68
N LEU A 169 12.64 -1.71 20.42
CA LEU A 169 11.49 -2.54 20.09
C LEU A 169 11.51 -3.80 20.98
N PRO A 170 10.41 -4.16 21.64
CA PRO A 170 10.32 -5.43 22.31
C PRO A 170 10.12 -6.48 21.20
N TRP A 171 11.21 -7.04 20.66
CA TRP A 171 11.14 -8.10 19.65
C TRP A 171 10.61 -9.43 20.17
N ALA A 172 9.97 -9.44 21.33
CA ALA A 172 9.23 -10.60 21.77
C ALA A 172 7.99 -10.71 20.85
N ILE A 173 8.10 -11.51 19.78
CA ILE A 173 7.05 -11.76 18.77
C ILE A 173 5.71 -12.12 19.44
N ASN A 174 5.76 -12.75 20.62
CA ASN A 174 4.60 -13.07 21.46
C ASN A 174 3.82 -11.82 21.93
N GLU A 175 4.47 -10.69 22.21
CA GLU A 175 3.81 -9.43 22.58
C GLU A 175 3.27 -8.66 21.35
N LEU A 176 3.87 -8.88 20.17
CA LEU A 176 3.36 -8.32 18.92
C LEU A 176 1.94 -8.85 18.62
N SER A 177 1.72 -10.15 18.85
CA SER A 177 0.45 -10.83 18.53
C SER A 177 -0.80 -10.16 19.12
N LYS A 178 -0.67 -9.56 20.32
CA LYS A 178 -1.77 -8.85 21.00
C LYS A 178 -2.15 -7.53 20.32
N ASN A 179 -1.20 -6.91 19.60
CA ASN A 179 -1.36 -5.61 18.96
C ASN A 179 -1.61 -5.71 17.45
N LEU A 180 -1.38 -6.87 16.84
CA LEU A 180 -1.53 -7.08 15.40
C LEU A 180 -2.99 -7.06 14.91
N ASN A 181 -3.96 -7.27 15.80
CA ASN A 181 -5.39 -7.29 15.45
C ASN A 181 -6.11 -5.96 15.80
N VAL A 182 -5.38 -4.85 15.89
CA VAL A 182 -5.94 -3.53 16.18
C VAL A 182 -6.04 -2.73 14.89
N ASP A 183 -7.14 -2.00 14.72
CA ASP A 183 -7.30 -1.03 13.64
C ASP A 183 -6.47 0.23 13.96
N ILE A 184 -5.48 0.50 13.13
CA ILE A 184 -4.60 1.67 13.24
C ILE A 184 -5.19 2.80 12.38
N PRO A 185 -5.56 3.95 12.94
CA PRO A 185 -6.07 5.08 12.16
C PRO A 185 -4.92 5.74 11.39
N ILE A 186 -5.06 5.87 10.09
CA ILE A 186 -4.13 6.58 9.22
C ILE A 186 -4.78 7.87 8.75
N LYS A 187 -4.10 8.98 9.00
CA LYS A 187 -4.46 10.28 8.45
C LYS A 187 -3.28 10.93 7.74
N ILE A 188 -3.51 11.28 6.48
CA ILE A 188 -2.53 11.96 5.63
C ILE A 188 -3.19 13.21 5.07
N VAL A 189 -2.54 14.37 5.21
CA VAL A 189 -2.97 15.63 4.58
C VAL A 189 -1.89 16.08 3.59
N ILE A 190 -2.32 16.42 2.39
CA ILE A 190 -1.44 16.77 1.26
C ILE A 190 -1.88 18.11 0.71
N ASN A 191 -0.96 19.05 0.61
CA ASN A 191 -1.15 20.26 -0.17
C ASN A 191 -0.43 20.10 -1.51
N ALA A 192 -1.18 19.72 -2.56
CA ALA A 192 -0.64 19.51 -3.90
C ALA A 192 -0.13 20.79 -4.57
N ASN A 193 -0.50 21.97 -4.04
CA ASN A 193 0.00 23.24 -4.57
C ASN A 193 1.38 23.58 -4.01
N THR A 194 1.67 23.23 -2.74
CA THR A 194 2.94 23.58 -2.08
C THR A 194 3.90 22.41 -1.91
N GLY A 195 3.43 21.18 -2.11
CA GLY A 195 4.22 19.97 -1.88
C GLY A 195 4.22 19.50 -0.44
N GLU A 196 3.57 20.22 0.48
CA GLU A 196 3.55 19.88 1.91
C GLU A 196 2.72 18.63 2.17
N ILE A 197 3.32 17.66 2.87
CA ILE A 197 2.69 16.42 3.32
C ILE A 197 2.72 16.39 4.85
N LYS A 198 1.61 15.98 5.46
CA LYS A 198 1.48 15.72 6.89
C LYS A 198 0.96 14.31 7.10
N VAL A 199 1.73 13.48 7.79
CA VAL A 199 1.30 12.14 8.24
C VAL A 199 1.14 12.21 9.75
N TYR A 200 -0.08 12.06 10.24
CA TYR A 200 -0.36 12.18 11.68
C TYR A 200 0.07 10.93 12.43
N ASP A 201 0.53 11.13 13.66
CA ASP A 201 0.91 10.03 14.55
C ASP A 201 -0.33 9.20 14.92
N PRO A 202 -0.40 7.91 14.53
CA PRO A 202 -1.56 7.07 14.76
C PRO A 202 -1.64 6.54 16.20
N THR A 203 -0.61 6.73 17.03
CA THR A 203 -0.56 6.26 18.43
C THR A 203 -1.27 7.21 19.39
N ILE A 204 -1.61 8.41 18.93
CA ILE A 204 -2.23 9.45 19.71
C ILE A 204 -3.73 9.41 19.48
N ASP A 205 -4.49 9.24 20.56
CA ASP A 205 -5.95 9.28 20.50
C ASP A 205 -6.42 10.67 20.01
N PRO A 206 -6.96 10.77 18.78
CA PRO A 206 -7.36 12.04 18.21
C PRO A 206 -8.57 12.65 18.94
N ASN A 207 -9.36 11.85 19.66
CA ASN A 207 -10.50 12.34 20.43
C ASN A 207 -10.05 13.05 21.71
N ARG A 208 -8.89 12.66 22.25
CA ARG A 208 -8.38 13.15 23.52
C ARG A 208 -7.37 14.28 23.37
N TYR A 209 -6.51 14.21 22.36
CA TYR A 209 -5.40 15.16 22.19
C TYR A 209 -5.47 15.94 20.89
N GLY A 210 -6.49 15.70 20.06
CA GLY A 210 -6.53 16.20 18.69
C GLY A 210 -5.39 15.65 17.86
N TYR A 211 -5.25 16.19 16.65
CA TYR A 211 -4.20 15.84 15.71
C TYR A 211 -2.90 16.64 16.00
N ALA A 212 -2.40 16.57 17.22
CA ALA A 212 -1.33 17.45 17.72
C ALA A 212 0.07 17.14 17.15
N TYR A 213 0.31 15.92 16.67
CA TYR A 213 1.61 15.49 16.17
C TYR A 213 1.51 14.91 14.76
N ALA A 214 2.33 15.45 13.86
CA ALA A 214 2.44 14.99 12.50
C ALA A 214 3.88 15.06 12.01
N TYR A 215 4.28 14.07 11.23
CA TYR A 215 5.49 14.10 10.43
C TYR A 215 5.24 14.97 9.20
N VAL A 216 5.97 16.08 9.08
CA VAL A 216 5.80 17.06 8.01
C VAL A 216 7.03 17.06 7.10
N PHE A 217 6.80 16.96 5.80
CA PHE A 217 7.86 17.00 4.78
C PHE A 217 7.32 17.56 3.46
N LYS A 218 8.22 17.83 2.51
CA LYS A 218 7.87 18.41 1.21
C LYS A 218 8.26 17.51 0.05
N LEU A 219 7.33 17.30 -0.87
CA LEU A 219 7.56 16.62 -2.14
C LEU A 219 7.40 17.61 -3.29
N ASP A 220 7.78 17.20 -4.51
CA ASP A 220 7.60 18.04 -5.69
C ASP A 220 6.10 18.26 -5.97
N PRO A 221 5.56 19.48 -5.85
CA PRO A 221 4.15 19.75 -6.12
C PRO A 221 3.73 19.41 -7.55
N ALA A 222 4.65 19.46 -8.53
CA ALA A 222 4.34 19.12 -9.92
C ALA A 222 3.97 17.63 -10.08
N MET A 223 4.49 16.76 -9.21
CA MET A 223 4.21 15.33 -9.19
C MET A 223 3.02 14.94 -8.30
N LEU A 224 2.42 15.87 -7.56
CA LEU A 224 1.27 15.59 -6.70
C LEU A 224 -0.09 15.80 -7.39
N LYS A 225 -0.10 16.33 -8.61
CA LYS A 225 -1.31 16.61 -9.41
C LYS A 225 -1.71 15.41 -10.28
N GLY A 226 -1.89 14.27 -9.62
CA GLY A 226 -2.27 13.00 -10.25
C GLY A 226 -3.76 12.85 -10.55
N ASN A 227 -4.12 11.73 -11.16
CA ASN A 227 -5.51 11.33 -11.43
C ASN A 227 -5.94 10.12 -10.59
N TYR A 228 -5.01 9.49 -9.86
CA TYR A 228 -5.23 8.26 -9.14
C TYR A 228 -4.56 8.28 -7.78
N VAL A 229 -5.16 7.56 -6.85
CA VAL A 229 -4.52 7.14 -5.59
C VAL A 229 -4.47 5.61 -5.61
N SER A 230 -3.48 5.03 -4.97
CA SER A 230 -3.38 3.57 -4.89
C SER A 230 -3.01 3.13 -3.50
N ILE A 231 -3.54 2.00 -3.07
CA ILE A 231 -3.11 1.31 -1.86
C ILE A 231 -2.24 0.13 -2.28
N ARG A 232 -1.15 -0.10 -1.55
CA ARG A 232 -0.19 -1.16 -1.83
C ARG A 232 0.14 -1.96 -0.57
N THR A 233 0.33 -3.27 -0.72
CA THR A 233 0.97 -4.13 0.29
C THR A 233 2.11 -4.94 -0.33
N ASN A 234 3.06 -5.36 0.51
CA ASN A 234 4.17 -6.23 0.14
C ASN A 234 4.21 -7.41 1.12
N SER A 235 4.06 -8.62 0.58
CA SER A 235 4.11 -9.90 1.29
C SER A 235 3.22 -9.94 2.54
N LEU A 236 2.12 -9.19 2.53
CA LEU A 236 1.29 -8.92 3.69
C LEU A 236 -0.19 -8.86 3.29
N SER A 237 -1.02 -9.57 4.07
CA SER A 237 -2.46 -9.42 4.12
C SER A 237 -2.87 -8.36 5.14
N ALA A 238 -3.72 -7.43 4.71
CA ALA A 238 -4.16 -6.30 5.51
C ALA A 238 -5.65 -5.99 5.23
N VAL A 239 -6.31 -5.45 6.25
CA VAL A 239 -7.69 -4.96 6.20
C VAL A 239 -7.66 -3.45 6.25
N PHE A 240 -8.32 -2.80 5.29
CA PHE A 240 -8.48 -1.36 5.21
C PHE A 240 -9.95 -0.99 5.48
N GLY A 241 -10.19 -0.28 6.58
CA GLY A 241 -11.51 0.09 7.07
C GLY A 241 -11.76 1.60 7.00
N ASN A 242 -13.03 2.00 7.16
CA ASN A 242 -13.45 3.40 7.29
C ASN A 242 -12.87 4.37 6.24
N GLY A 243 -12.70 3.90 4.99
CA GLY A 243 -12.03 4.65 3.94
C GLY A 243 -12.85 5.86 3.50
N ALA A 244 -12.48 7.03 4.00
CA ALA A 244 -12.91 8.32 3.50
C ALA A 244 -11.70 9.01 2.86
N VAL A 245 -11.68 9.05 1.54
CA VAL A 245 -10.79 9.94 0.81
C VAL A 245 -11.58 11.19 0.47
N SER A 246 -11.13 12.34 0.97
CA SER A 246 -11.77 13.63 0.71
C SER A 246 -10.80 14.62 0.06
N ILE A 247 -11.31 15.38 -0.91
CA ILE A 247 -10.64 16.54 -1.50
C ILE A 247 -11.37 17.76 -0.95
N LYS A 248 -10.63 18.70 -0.36
CA LYS A 248 -11.16 19.94 0.22
C LYS A 248 -10.84 21.15 -0.65
#